data_AF-A0A9E6UJG4-F1
#
_entry.id   AF-A0A9E6UJG4-F1
#
_cell.length_a   1.000
_cell.length_b   1.000
_cell.length_c   1.000
_cell.angle_alpha   90.00
_cell.angle_beta   90.00
_cell.angle_gamma   90.00
#
_symmetry.space_group_name_H-M   'P 1'
#
loop_
_entity.id
_entity.type
_entity.pdbx_description
1 polymer ?
#
loop_
_entity_poly.entity_id
_entity_poly.type
_entity_poly.pdbx_seq_one_letter_code
_entity_poly.pdbx_strand_id
1 'polypeptide(L)'
;MGRSGDRARREPFWRLDAAPDDRNYKNFAERYRAKYGSSPVRTASLAYDATALVAALVKTQGAGALTSDTFVNPSGFSGVDGAFRFKSDGGNERGLAVYKVQPGGAVMVSPAPTSFSGQTAQASPPVAPGQSE
;
A
#
# COMPACT_ATOMS: atom_id res chain seq x y z
N MET A 1 34.57 20.85 41.72
CA MET A 1 33.18 20.31 41.68
C MET A 1 32.37 21.19 40.74
N GLY A 2 31.85 20.79 39.58
CA GLY A 2 31.34 19.49 39.16
C GLY A 2 29.84 19.62 38.96
N ARG A 3 29.37 19.92 37.74
CA ARG A 3 28.04 19.54 37.20
C ARG A 3 27.98 19.83 35.70
N SER A 4 28.65 18.92 34.96
CA SER A 4 28.26 18.58 33.59
C SER A 4 26.91 17.86 33.69
N GLY A 5 25.86 18.39 33.08
CA GLY A 5 24.50 17.84 33.17
C GLY A 5 23.78 17.96 31.84
N ASP A 6 23.77 16.85 31.11
CA ASP A 6 22.90 16.48 30.00
C ASP A 6 22.48 17.56 28.99
N ARG A 7 23.31 17.68 27.94
CA ARG A 7 22.75 17.88 26.60
C ARG A 7 21.96 16.61 26.25
N ALA A 8 20.66 16.65 26.56
CA ALA A 8 19.68 15.66 26.18
C ALA A 8 19.97 15.14 24.77
N ARG A 9 20.29 13.85 24.67
CA ARG A 9 20.34 13.13 23.39
C ARG A 9 18.95 13.20 22.79
N ARG A 10 18.71 14.17 21.92
CA ARG A 10 17.52 14.15 21.06
C ARG A 10 17.77 13.01 20.07
N GLU A 11 17.26 11.83 20.41
CA GLU A 11 17.22 10.71 19.48
C GLU A 11 16.66 11.21 18.14
N PRO A 12 17.28 10.88 17.01
CA PRO A 12 16.75 11.31 15.72
C PRO A 12 15.33 10.75 15.58
N PHE A 13 14.33 11.64 15.54
CA PHE A 13 12.91 11.28 15.49
C PHE A 13 12.50 10.79 14.08
N TRP A 14 13.23 9.85 13.50
CA TRP A 14 12.72 9.21 12.30
C TRP A 14 11.50 8.36 12.68
N ARG A 15 10.46 8.40 11.86
CA ARG A 15 9.29 7.51 11.98
C ARG A 15 9.21 6.65 10.73
N LEU A 16 8.78 5.41 10.91
CA LEU A 16 8.41 4.57 9.78
C LEU A 16 6.94 4.82 9.45
N ASP A 17 6.65 4.88 8.16
CA ASP A 17 5.30 5.05 7.61
C ASP A 17 5.08 4.02 6.50
N ALA A 18 3.83 3.60 6.30
CA ALA A 18 3.46 2.65 5.27
C ALA A 18 2.58 3.34 4.23
N ALA A 19 3.06 3.40 2.99
CA ALA A 19 2.36 4.08 1.91
C ALA A 19 2.45 3.29 0.59
N PRO A 20 1.52 3.50 -0.36
CA PRO A 20 1.61 2.80 -1.64
C PRO A 20 2.86 3.26 -2.41
N ASP A 21 3.47 2.34 -3.13
CA ASP A 21 4.70 2.61 -3.88
C ASP A 21 4.43 3.52 -5.09
N ASP A 22 5.09 4.66 -5.14
CA ASP A 22 4.86 5.67 -6.17
C ASP A 22 5.38 5.29 -7.57
N ARG A 23 6.16 4.20 -7.72
CA ARG A 23 6.77 3.83 -9.01
C ARG A 23 5.74 3.68 -10.13
N ASN A 24 4.68 2.92 -9.88
CA ASN A 24 3.62 2.68 -10.87
C ASN A 24 2.67 3.88 -10.99
N TYR A 25 2.47 4.62 -9.90
CA TYR A 25 1.65 5.83 -9.90
C TYR A 25 2.21 6.92 -10.82
N LYS A 26 3.52 7.13 -10.86
CA LYS A 26 4.14 8.13 -11.77
C LYS A 26 3.81 7.86 -13.23
N ASN A 27 3.94 6.62 -13.69
CA ASN A 27 3.59 6.21 -15.05
C ASN A 27 2.09 6.36 -15.35
N PHE A 28 1.23 6.11 -14.35
CA PHE A 28 -0.19 6.41 -14.47
C PHE A 28 -0.46 7.91 -14.59
N ALA A 29 0.15 8.73 -13.73
CA ALA A 29 -0.04 10.18 -13.70
C ALA A 29 0.42 10.85 -15.00
N GLU A 30 1.52 10.40 -15.60
CA GLU A 30 1.98 10.88 -16.90
C GLU A 30 0.97 10.59 -18.01
N ARG A 31 0.47 9.35 -18.10
CA ARG A 31 -0.57 8.97 -19.08
C ARG A 31 -1.87 9.72 -18.84
N TYR A 32 -2.26 9.91 -17.58
CA TYR A 32 -3.44 10.68 -17.21
C TYR A 32 -3.31 12.13 -17.67
N ARG A 33 -2.18 12.79 -17.38
CA ARG A 33 -1.94 14.18 -17.80
C ARG A 33 -1.89 14.33 -19.32
N ALA A 34 -1.27 13.38 -20.02
CA ALA A 34 -1.26 13.38 -21.48
C ALA A 34 -2.68 13.30 -22.07
N LYS A 35 -3.60 12.59 -21.40
CA LYS A 35 -4.98 12.41 -21.87
C LYS A 35 -5.94 13.52 -21.44
N TYR A 36 -5.79 14.04 -20.21
CA TYR A 36 -6.77 14.91 -19.56
C TYR A 36 -6.23 16.31 -19.25
N GLY A 37 -4.95 16.59 -19.52
CA GLY A 37 -4.34 17.92 -19.33
C GLY A 37 -4.08 18.32 -17.88
N SER A 38 -4.40 17.48 -16.90
CA SER A 38 -4.22 17.75 -15.46
C SER A 38 -3.61 16.57 -14.74
N SER A 39 -3.09 16.78 -13.53
CA SER A 39 -2.62 15.67 -12.69
C SER A 39 -3.82 14.93 -12.07
N PRO A 40 -3.78 13.59 -11.96
CA PRO A 40 -4.85 12.87 -11.28
C PRO A 40 -4.84 13.15 -9.78
N VAL A 41 -6.03 13.15 -9.18
CA VAL A 41 -6.16 13.00 -7.72
C VAL A 41 -5.70 11.59 -7.32
N ARG A 42 -5.12 11.43 -6.11
CA ARG A 42 -4.55 10.12 -5.70
C ARG A 42 -5.57 8.98 -5.76
N THR A 43 -6.84 9.23 -5.49
CA THR A 43 -7.91 8.21 -5.55
C THR A 43 -8.27 7.78 -6.97
N ALA A 44 -7.83 8.49 -8.01
CA ALA A 44 -8.12 8.12 -9.40
C ALA A 44 -7.46 6.80 -9.80
N SER A 45 -6.30 6.46 -9.22
CA SER A 45 -5.65 5.16 -9.44
C SER A 45 -6.52 4.00 -8.94
N LEU A 46 -7.26 4.18 -7.84
CA LEU A 46 -8.15 3.14 -7.30
C LEU A 46 -9.31 2.83 -8.26
N ALA A 47 -9.94 3.87 -8.81
CA ALA A 47 -11.00 3.70 -9.79
C ALA A 47 -10.48 3.07 -11.10
N TYR A 48 -9.27 3.45 -11.51
CA TYR A 48 -8.60 2.87 -12.65
C TYR A 48 -8.32 1.38 -12.44
N ASP A 49 -7.77 1.00 -11.29
CA ASP A 49 -7.47 -0.40 -10.94
C ASP A 49 -8.71 -1.27 -10.91
N ALA A 50 -9.81 -0.79 -10.29
CA ALA A 50 -11.08 -1.51 -10.26
C ALA A 50 -11.62 -1.76 -11.68
N THR A 51 -11.60 -0.73 -12.53
CA THR A 51 -12.09 -0.82 -13.90
C THR A 51 -11.20 -1.71 -14.77
N ALA A 52 -9.88 -1.58 -14.64
CA ALA A 52 -8.91 -2.39 -15.37
C ALA A 52 -9.00 -3.87 -14.97
N LEU A 53 -9.21 -4.16 -13.68
CA LEU A 53 -9.45 -5.51 -13.19
C LEU A 53 -10.68 -6.13 -13.84
N VAL A 54 -11.83 -5.46 -13.78
CA VAL A 54 -13.08 -5.95 -14.38
C VAL A 54 -12.90 -6.19 -15.88
N ALA A 55 -12.29 -5.24 -16.59
CA ALA A 55 -12.01 -5.38 -18.02
C ALA A 55 -11.09 -6.59 -18.30
N ALA A 56 -10.06 -6.81 -17.48
CA ALA A 56 -9.15 -7.93 -17.62
C ALA A 56 -9.84 -9.28 -17.35
N LEU A 57 -10.69 -9.37 -16.32
CA LEU A 57 -11.46 -10.58 -16.02
C LEU A 57 -12.42 -10.92 -17.16
N VAL A 58 -13.19 -9.94 -17.64
CA VAL A 58 -14.10 -10.14 -18.78
C VAL A 58 -13.33 -10.55 -20.04
N LYS A 59 -12.19 -9.91 -20.32
CA LYS A 59 -11.36 -10.24 -21.49
C LYS A 59 -10.79 -11.65 -21.43
N THR A 60 -10.42 -12.15 -20.25
CA THR A 60 -9.69 -13.42 -20.10
C THR A 60 -10.60 -14.61 -19.84
N GLN A 61 -11.72 -14.40 -19.15
CA GLN A 61 -12.59 -15.47 -18.66
C GLN A 61 -14.07 -15.25 -19.03
N GLY A 62 -14.41 -14.15 -19.71
CA GLY A 62 -15.77 -13.80 -20.09
C GLY A 62 -16.57 -13.13 -18.96
N ALA A 63 -17.80 -12.71 -19.28
CA ALA A 63 -18.66 -12.01 -18.32
C ALA A 63 -19.02 -12.86 -17.08
N GLY A 64 -19.04 -14.20 -17.23
CA GLY A 64 -19.29 -15.13 -16.13
C GLY A 64 -18.19 -15.16 -15.06
N ALA A 65 -17.05 -14.50 -15.29
CA ALA A 65 -15.95 -14.42 -14.33
C ALA A 65 -16.17 -13.35 -13.25
N LEU A 66 -17.22 -12.53 -13.35
CA LEU A 66 -17.53 -11.50 -12.36
C LEU A 66 -18.29 -12.11 -11.17
N THR A 67 -17.62 -13.02 -10.46
CA THR A 67 -18.15 -13.71 -9.28
C THR A 67 -17.38 -13.33 -8.03
N SER A 68 -18.01 -13.47 -6.86
CA SER A 68 -17.35 -13.24 -5.58
C SER A 68 -16.07 -14.07 -5.43
N ASP A 69 -16.10 -15.35 -5.83
CA ASP A 69 -14.94 -16.26 -5.76
C ASP A 69 -13.76 -15.77 -6.59
N THR A 70 -14.03 -15.24 -7.78
CA THR A 70 -12.98 -14.65 -8.63
C THR A 70 -12.37 -13.42 -7.98
N PHE A 71 -13.16 -12.57 -7.32
CA PHE A 71 -12.66 -11.36 -6.65
C PHE A 71 -11.87 -11.67 -5.38
N VAL A 72 -12.20 -12.72 -4.63
CA VAL A 72 -11.47 -13.11 -3.41
C VAL A 72 -10.27 -14.03 -3.68
N ASN A 73 -9.70 -13.96 -4.90
CA ASN A 73 -8.52 -14.74 -5.27
C ASN A 73 -7.35 -14.50 -4.29
N PRO A 74 -6.86 -15.54 -3.58
CA PRO A 74 -5.79 -15.40 -2.58
C PRO A 74 -4.49 -14.84 -3.15
N SER A 75 -4.22 -15.09 -4.43
CA SER A 75 -3.03 -14.59 -5.16
C SER A 75 -3.12 -13.09 -5.43
N GLY A 76 -4.31 -12.50 -5.37
CA GLY A 76 -4.58 -11.10 -5.62
C GLY A 76 -4.44 -10.68 -7.07
N PHE A 77 -4.31 -9.36 -7.25
CA PHE A 77 -4.24 -8.65 -8.51
C PHE A 77 -3.14 -7.60 -8.44
N SER A 78 -2.68 -7.13 -9.61
CA SER A 78 -1.70 -6.06 -9.71
C SER A 78 -2.35 -4.81 -10.30
N GLY A 79 -2.26 -3.69 -9.58
CA GLY A 79 -2.76 -2.38 -10.01
C GLY A 79 -1.67 -1.31 -10.04
N VAL A 80 -2.10 -0.07 -10.27
CA VAL A 80 -1.29 1.15 -10.26
C VAL A 80 -0.68 1.40 -8.88
N ASP A 81 -1.41 1.14 -7.79
CA ASP A 81 -0.88 1.31 -6.43
C ASP A 81 -0.15 0.05 -5.90
N GLY A 82 0.08 -0.95 -6.76
CA GLY A 82 0.76 -2.21 -6.40
C GLY A 82 -0.19 -3.40 -6.29
N ALA A 83 0.28 -4.46 -5.62
CA ALA A 83 -0.52 -5.66 -5.41
C ALA A 83 -1.69 -5.41 -4.46
N PHE A 84 -2.87 -5.94 -4.77
CA PHE A 84 -4.04 -5.88 -3.89
C PHE A 84 -4.88 -7.16 -3.98
N ARG A 85 -5.60 -7.50 -2.91
CA ARG A 85 -6.61 -8.57 -2.94
C ARG A 85 -7.83 -8.18 -2.13
N PHE A 86 -8.98 -8.73 -2.50
CA PHE A 86 -10.20 -8.64 -1.70
C PHE A 86 -10.27 -9.84 -0.76
N LYS A 87 -10.86 -9.62 0.40
CA LYS A 87 -11.11 -10.65 1.41
C LYS A 87 -12.57 -11.04 1.40
N SER A 88 -12.88 -12.23 1.89
CA SER A 88 -14.26 -12.72 2.04
C SER A 88 -15.09 -11.88 3.02
N ASP A 89 -14.45 -11.12 3.91
CA ASP A 89 -15.10 -10.17 4.84
C ASP A 89 -15.45 -8.81 4.20
N GLY A 90 -15.21 -8.64 2.89
CA GLY A 90 -15.44 -7.40 2.17
C GLY A 90 -14.32 -6.35 2.31
N GLY A 91 -13.33 -6.62 3.16
CA GLY A 91 -12.11 -5.81 3.25
C GLY A 91 -11.16 -6.04 2.07
N ASN A 92 -10.06 -5.28 2.06
CA ASN A 92 -8.96 -5.51 1.12
C ASN A 92 -7.62 -5.50 1.83
N GLU A 93 -6.62 -6.05 1.16
CA GLU A 93 -5.23 -5.95 1.53
C GLU A 93 -4.45 -5.36 0.36
N ARG A 94 -3.42 -4.57 0.67
CA ARG A 94 -2.60 -3.89 -0.32
C ARG A 94 -1.13 -4.01 0.04
N GLY A 95 -0.31 -4.21 -0.98
CA GLY A 95 1.13 -4.13 -0.86
C GLY A 95 1.56 -2.69 -0.65
N LEU A 96 2.04 -2.37 0.54
CA LEU A 96 2.57 -1.06 0.89
C LEU A 96 4.09 -1.12 1.05
N ALA A 97 4.75 -0.04 0.65
CA ALA A 97 6.16 0.18 0.91
C ALA A 97 6.33 0.81 2.29
N VAL A 98 7.47 0.54 2.92
CA VAL A 98 7.85 1.19 4.18
C VAL A 98 8.78 2.35 3.86
N TYR A 99 8.42 3.52 4.38
CA TYR A 99 9.18 4.75 4.26
C TYR A 99 9.72 5.17 5.62
N LYS A 100 10.96 5.66 5.62
CA LYS A 100 11.53 6.41 6.74
C LYS A 100 11.25 7.90 6.50
N VAL A 101 10.44 8.48 7.37
CA VAL A 101 10.13 9.91 7.37
C VAL A 101 11.22 10.65 8.13
N GLN A 102 11.84 11.63 7.47
CA GLN A 102 12.92 12.44 8.02
C GLN A 102 12.78 13.91 7.59
N PRO A 103 13.47 14.85 8.24
CA PRO A 103 13.54 16.23 7.75
C PRO A 103 14.03 16.24 6.29
N GLY A 104 13.23 16.82 5.39
CA GLY A 104 13.51 16.83 3.95
C GLY A 104 12.71 15.80 3.12
N GLY A 105 11.93 14.92 3.75
CA GLY A 105 10.97 14.06 3.05
C GLY A 105 10.97 12.60 3.49
N ALA A 106 10.18 11.78 2.80
CA ALA A 106 10.11 10.34 3.01
C ALA A 106 11.11 9.61 2.09
N VAL A 107 11.89 8.70 2.67
CA VAL A 107 12.81 7.83 1.93
C VAL A 107 12.32 6.40 2.04
N MET A 108 12.11 5.73 0.91
CA MET A 108 11.72 4.32 0.89
C MET A 108 12.84 3.47 1.47
N VAL A 109 12.52 2.64 2.47
CA VAL A 109 13.46 1.72 3.13
C VAL A 109 13.10 0.25 2.90
N SER A 110 11.85 -0.05 2.58
CA SER A 110 11.42 -1.37 2.13
C SER A 110 10.43 -1.24 0.98
N PRO A 111 10.64 -1.90 -0.16
CA PRO A 111 9.72 -1.83 -1.30
C PRO A 111 8.39 -2.51 -0.98
N ALA A 112 7.32 -2.10 -1.68
CA ALA A 112 6.05 -2.81 -1.59
C ALA A 112 6.20 -4.25 -2.12
N PRO A 113 5.52 -5.23 -1.50
CA PRO A 113 5.42 -6.58 -2.04
C PRO A 113 4.69 -6.56 -3.39
N THR A 114 5.12 -7.41 -4.32
CA THR A 114 4.53 -7.50 -5.66
C THR A 114 3.52 -8.64 -5.81
N SER A 115 3.39 -9.50 -4.79
CA SER A 115 2.45 -10.62 -4.75
C SER A 115 2.12 -11.04 -3.32
N PHE A 116 1.04 -11.81 -3.16
CA PHE A 116 0.60 -12.36 -1.87
C PHE A 116 1.14 -13.78 -1.62
N SER A 117 1.70 -14.44 -2.64
CA SER A 117 2.31 -15.77 -2.55
C SER A 117 3.69 -15.68 -1.87
N GLY A 118 3.69 -15.57 -0.54
CA GLY A 118 4.92 -15.44 0.26
C GLY A 118 4.75 -14.64 1.56
N GLN A 119 3.63 -13.93 1.71
CA GLN A 119 3.30 -13.26 2.96
C GLN A 119 2.49 -14.19 3.86
N THR A 120 3.17 -14.95 4.71
CA THR A 120 2.56 -15.24 6.02
C THR A 120 2.42 -13.89 6.69
N ALA A 121 1.19 -13.41 6.82
CA ALA A 121 0.90 -12.25 7.64
C ALA A 121 1.45 -12.56 9.03
N GLN A 122 2.63 -12.03 9.36
CA GLN A 122 3.03 -11.86 10.75
C GLN A 122 2.08 -10.80 11.29
N ALA A 123 0.88 -11.24 11.65
CA ALA A 123 0.00 -10.49 12.52
C ALA A 123 0.81 -10.27 13.80
N SER A 124 1.07 -9.01 14.13
CA SER A 124 1.45 -8.68 15.50
C SER A 124 0.43 -9.37 16.42
N PRO A 125 0.86 -10.09 17.47
CA PRO A 125 -0.08 -10.68 18.41
C PRO A 125 -0.99 -9.57 18.95
N PRO A 126 -2.28 -9.87 19.19
CA PRO A 126 -3.20 -8.89 19.75
C PRO A 126 -2.58 -8.31 21.03
N VAL A 127 -2.51 -6.98 21.11
CA VAL A 127 -2.16 -6.31 22.37
C VAL A 127 -3.20 -6.76 23.39
N ALA A 128 -2.77 -7.50 24.40
CA ALA A 128 -3.65 -7.93 25.47
C ALA A 128 -4.18 -6.68 26.18
N PRO A 129 -5.50 -6.55 26.41
CA PRO A 129 -6.03 -5.46 27.22
C PRO A 129 -5.59 -5.66 28.68
N GLY A 130 -4.96 -4.64 29.26
CA GLY A 130 -4.85 -4.46 30.70
C GLY A 130 -3.60 -5.05 31.35
N GLN A 131 -2.50 -4.33 31.26
CA GLN A 131 -1.56 -4.20 32.38
C GLN A 131 -1.62 -2.73 32.80
N SER A 132 -2.45 -2.44 33.79
CA SER A 132 -2.44 -1.19 34.54
C SER A 132 -2.62 -1.55 36.01
N GLU A 133 -1.51 -1.36 36.73
CA GLU A 133 -1.38 -1.08 38.18
C GLU A 133 -1.64 -2.21 39.19
#